data_AF-X1VBP3-F1
#
_entry.id   AF-X1VBP3-F1
#
_cell.length_a   1.000
_cell.length_b   1.000
_cell.length_c   1.000
_cell.angle_alpha   90.00
_cell.angle_beta   90.00
_cell.angle_gamma   90.00
#
_symmetry.space_group_name_H-M   'P 1'
#
loop_
_entity.id
_entity.type
_entity.pdbx_description
1 polymer ?
#
loop_
_entity_poly.entity_id
_entity_poly.type
_entity_poly.pdbx_seq_one_letter_code
_entity_poly.pdbx_strand_id
1 'polypeptide(L)' 'AVVSCIDTKVLDKKFLGRQLDKDFFAELPPDIDPSGENGEFHSFVYDGPIFKEKIGYKRGESVLRDSFYFCDLIPTGH' A
#
# COMPACT_ATOMS: atom_id res chain seq x y z
N ALA A 1 -6.75 2.40 -4.27
CA ALA A 1 -5.75 2.70 -3.22
C ALA A 1 -4.45 1.94 -3.51
N VAL A 2 -3.33 2.37 -2.93
CA VAL A 2 -2.01 1.75 -3.08
C VAL A 2 -1.40 1.44 -1.72
N VAL A 3 -0.72 0.31 -1.57
CA VAL A 3 -0.02 -0.04 -0.31
C VAL A 3 1.22 0.83 -0.14
N SER A 4 1.24 1.66 0.90
CA SER A 4 2.33 2.59 1.22
C SER A 4 3.25 2.08 2.32
N CYS A 5 2.82 1.11 3.11
CA CYS A 5 3.60 0.50 4.19
C CYS A 5 3.21 -0.97 4.36
N ILE A 6 4.16 -1.84 4.74
CA ILE A 6 3.91 -3.22 5.17
C ILE A 6 4.75 -3.57 6.41
N ASP A 7 4.26 -4.45 7.27
CA ASP A 7 5.10 -5.13 8.27
C ASP A 7 5.70 -6.41 7.67
N THR A 8 7.02 -6.41 7.50
CA THR A 8 7.79 -7.52 6.90
C THR A 8 7.82 -8.77 7.76
N LYS A 9 7.42 -8.69 9.04
CA LYS A 9 7.29 -9.88 9.89
C LYS A 9 6.15 -10.78 9.48
N VAL A 10 5.12 -10.23 8.84
CA VAL A 10 3.87 -10.95 8.54
C VAL A 10 3.51 -10.89 7.06
N LEU A 11 3.96 -9.87 6.32
CA LEU A 11 3.62 -9.69 4.91
C LEU A 11 4.86 -9.47 4.03
N ASP A 12 4.92 -10.19 2.91
CA ASP A 12 6.07 -10.17 2.00
C ASP A 12 6.24 -8.81 1.29
N LYS A 13 7.49 -8.41 1.03
CA LYS A 13 7.83 -7.16 0.32
C LYS A 13 7.16 -7.03 -1.05
N LYS A 14 6.79 -8.12 -1.71
CA LYS A 14 6.05 -8.10 -2.98
C LYS A 14 4.73 -7.32 -2.91
N PHE A 15 4.15 -7.17 -1.72
CA PHE A 15 2.91 -6.43 -1.51
C PHE A 15 3.10 -4.90 -1.47
N LEU A 16 4.31 -4.43 -1.18
CA LEU A 16 4.61 -3.01 -1.09
C LEU A 16 4.40 -2.29 -2.44
N GLY A 17 3.69 -1.16 -2.42
CA GLY A 17 3.41 -0.36 -3.60
C GLY A 17 2.34 -0.95 -4.53
N ARG A 18 1.80 -2.14 -4.28
CA ARG A 18 0.73 -2.71 -5.11
C ARG A 18 -0.58 -1.95 -4.95
N GLN A 19 -1.43 -2.03 -5.97
CA GLN A 19 -2.81 -1.55 -5.86
C GLN A 19 -3.62 -2.53 -5.01
N LEU A 20 -4.57 -2.01 -4.24
CA LEU A 20 -5.58 -2.83 -3.58
C LEU A 20 -6.65 -3.21 -4.60
N ASP A 21 -6.40 -4.28 -5.34
CA ASP A 21 -7.27 -4.87 -6.36
C ASP A 21 -7.60 -6.33 -6.03
N LYS A 22 -8.36 -7.00 -6.90
CA LYS A 22 -8.78 -8.39 -6.68
C LYS A 22 -7.59 -9.35 -6.56
N ASP A 23 -6.52 -9.11 -7.31
CA ASP A 23 -5.34 -9.96 -7.32
C ASP A 23 -4.53 -9.80 -6.03
N PHE A 24 -4.46 -8.56 -5.50
CA PHE A 24 -3.89 -8.30 -4.17
C PHE A 24 -4.57 -9.15 -3.10
N PHE A 25 -5.91 -9.09 -3.02
CA PHE A 25 -6.65 -9.84 -1.99
C PHE A 25 -6.63 -11.35 -2.22
N ALA A 26 -6.60 -11.81 -3.47
CA ALA A 26 -6.49 -13.23 -3.79
C ALA A 26 -5.12 -13.82 -3.41
N GLU A 27 -4.07 -13.00 -3.38
CA GLU A 27 -2.72 -13.42 -3.00
C GLU A 27 -2.41 -13.27 -1.51
N LEU A 28 -3.28 -12.63 -0.72
CA LEU A 28 -3.03 -12.44 0.71
C LEU A 28 -2.90 -13.80 1.41
N PRO A 29 -1.89 -13.96 2.29
CA PRO A 29 -1.82 -15.11 3.18
C PRO A 29 -3.10 -15.24 4.02
N PRO A 30 -3.54 -16.48 4.33
CA PRO A 30 -4.82 -16.72 5.00
C PRO A 30 -4.89 -16.17 6.43
N ASP A 31 -3.74 -15.87 7.04
CA ASP A 31 -3.55 -15.33 8.38
C ASP A 31 -3.48 -13.80 8.42
N ILE A 32 -3.55 -13.13 7.27
CA ILE A 32 -3.52 -11.67 7.17
C ILE A 32 -4.93 -11.10 7.12
N ASP A 33 -5.22 -10.11 7.97
CA ASP A 33 -6.47 -9.39 7.89
C ASP A 33 -6.56 -8.60 6.57
N PRO A 34 -7.58 -8.84 5.71
CA PRO A 34 -7.70 -8.15 4.43
C PRO A 34 -7.88 -6.64 4.54
N SER A 35 -8.31 -6.13 5.69
CA SER A 35 -8.44 -4.70 5.99
C SER A 35 -7.16 -4.10 6.58
N GLY A 36 -6.18 -4.93 6.95
CA GLY A 36 -4.91 -4.49 7.56
C GLY A 36 -5.08 -3.95 8.98
N GLU A 37 -6.12 -4.40 9.71
CA GLU A 37 -6.49 -3.87 11.03
C GLU A 37 -5.41 -4.09 12.11
N ASN A 38 -4.51 -5.07 11.93
CA ASN A 38 -3.44 -5.36 12.89
C ASN A 38 -2.09 -4.73 12.49
N GLY A 39 -2.08 -3.86 11.49
CA GLY A 39 -0.88 -3.17 11.02
C GLY A 39 -0.06 -3.96 9.99
N GLU A 40 -0.65 -5.00 9.37
CA GLU A 40 0.00 -5.82 8.34
C GLU A 40 0.41 -4.96 7.13
N PHE A 41 -0.44 -3.99 6.77
CA PHE A 41 -0.15 -2.97 5.78
C PHE A 41 -0.96 -1.68 6.00
N HIS A 42 -0.45 -0.57 5.48
CA HIS A 42 -1.21 0.67 5.32
C HIS A 42 -1.31 1.05 3.85
N SER A 43 -2.41 1.71 3.50
CA SER A 43 -2.67 2.15 2.13
C SER A 43 -2.95 3.64 2.04
N PHE A 44 -2.76 4.17 0.83
CA PHE A 44 -3.10 5.52 0.45
C PHE A 44 -4.19 5.50 -0.64
N VAL A 45 -5.31 6.17 -0.38
CA VAL A 45 -6.42 6.33 -1.32
C VAL A 45 -6.15 7.56 -2.19
N TYR A 46 -5.91 7.34 -3.48
CA TYR A 46 -5.58 8.40 -4.44
C TYR A 46 -6.69 8.67 -5.47
N ASP A 47 -7.75 7.85 -5.49
CA ASP A 47 -8.86 7.96 -6.43
C ASP A 47 -10.14 7.34 -5.84
N GLY A 48 -11.31 7.85 -6.22
CA GLY A 48 -12.61 7.36 -5.78
C GLY A 48 -13.77 8.32 -6.07
N PRO A 49 -15.03 7.88 -5.93
CA PRO A 49 -16.21 8.65 -6.37
C PRO A 49 -16.39 10.03 -5.71
N ILE A 50 -15.78 10.26 -4.55
CA ILE A 50 -15.88 11.52 -3.80
C ILE A 50 -14.80 12.52 -4.25
N PHE A 51 -13.75 12.06 -4.94
CA PHE A 51 -12.67 12.91 -5.41
C PHE A 51 -13.13 13.67 -6.66
N LYS A 52 -12.85 14.98 -6.72
CA LYS A 52 -13.09 15.79 -7.94
C LYS A 52 -12.18 15.34 -9.08
N GLU A 53 -10.95 15.00 -8.72
CA GLU A 53 -9.91 14.46 -9.59
C GLU A 53 -9.00 13.54 -8.77
N LYS A 54 -8.39 12.56 -9.42
CA LYS A 54 -7.42 11.68 -8.77
C LYS A 54 -6.17 12.45 -8.33
N ILE A 55 -5.57 12.03 -7.22
CA ILE A 55 -4.26 12.53 -6.78
C ILE A 55 -3.18 11.85 -7.61
N GLY A 56 -2.48 12.63 -8.44
CA GLY A 56 -1.33 12.16 -9.20
C GLY A 56 -0.12 11.88 -8.31
N TYR A 57 0.43 10.67 -8.39
CA TYR A 57 1.65 10.28 -7.67
C TYR A 57 2.52 9.36 -8.52
N LYS A 58 3.81 9.32 -8.17
CA LYS A 58 4.77 8.30 -8.61
C LYS A 58 5.37 7.60 -7.39
N ARG A 59 5.76 6.35 -7.55
CA ARG A 59 6.51 5.63 -6.49
C ARG A 59 7.92 6.21 -6.41
N GLY A 60 8.35 6.56 -5.20
CA GLY A 60 9.70 6.93 -4.86
C GLY A 60 10.48 5.73 -4.32
N GLU A 61 11.34 5.99 -3.35
CA GLU A 61 12.17 4.97 -2.73
C GLU A 61 11.34 4.01 -1.85
N SER A 62 11.89 2.81 -1.66
CA SER A 62 11.39 1.88 -0.65
C SER A 62 12.36 1.84 0.53
N VAL A 63 11.91 2.30 1.70
CA VAL A 63 12.76 2.47 2.89
C VAL A 63 12.36 1.47 3.95
N LEU A 64 13.32 0.70 4.48
CA LEU A 64 13.12 -0.16 5.64
C LEU A 64 13.37 0.65 6.91
N ARG A 65 12.42 0.65 7.85
CA ARG A 65 12.61 1.17 9.22
C ARG A 65 12.09 0.12 10.19
N ASP A 66 12.98 -0.42 11.01
CA ASP A 66 12.70 -1.59 11.85
C ASP A 66 12.15 -2.77 11.02
N SER A 67 10.95 -3.25 11.32
CA SER A 67 10.27 -4.29 10.55
C SER A 67 9.35 -3.76 9.45
N PHE A 68 9.29 -2.46 9.23
CA PHE A 68 8.35 -1.87 8.27
C PHE A 68 9.04 -1.40 6.99
N TYR A 69 8.56 -1.87 5.84
CA TYR A 69 8.91 -1.26 4.56
C TYR A 69 7.90 -0.18 4.20
N PHE A 70 8.40 1.00 3.88
CA PHE A 70 7.63 2.14 3.38
C PHE A 70 7.91 2.33 1.89
N CYS A 71 6.88 2.69 1.12
CA CYS A 71 7.01 3.12 -0.27
C CYS A 71 6.64 4.60 -0.34
N ASP A 72 7.62 5.43 -0.69
CA ASP A 72 7.37 6.85 -0.86
C ASP A 72 6.39 7.08 -2.02
N LEU A 73 5.39 7.93 -1.79
CA LEU A 73 4.47 8.39 -2.81
C LEU A 73 4.76 9.86 -3.08
N ILE A 74 5.46 10.13 -4.19
CA ILE A 74 5.89 11.48 -4.56
C ILE A 74 4.80 12.12 -5.41
N PRO A 75 4.22 13.27 -5.01
CA PRO A 75 3.23 13.97 -5.83
C PRO A 75 3.80 14.34 -7.19
N THR A 76 3.02 14.17 -8.25
CA THR A 76 3.45 14.51 -9.62
C THR A 76 3.08 15.94 -10.05
N GLY A 77 2.49 16.74 -9.16
CA GLY A 77 1.93 18.06 -9.46
C GLY A 77 0.58 17.96 -10.20
N HIS A 78 -0.14 19.09 -10.22
CA HIS A 78 -1.24 19.36 -11.15
C HIS A 78 -0.70 20.17 -12.33
#